data_AF-A0AAV2TIV5-F1
#
_entry.id   AF-A0AAV2TIV5-F1
#
_cell.length_a   1.000
_cell.length_b   1.000
_cell.length_c   1.000
_cell.angle_alpha   90.00
_cell.angle_beta   90.00
_cell.angle_gamma   90.00
#
_symmetry.space_group_name_H-M   'P 1'
#
loop_
_entity.id
_entity.type
_entity.pdbx_description
1 polymer ?
#
loop_
_entity_poly.entity_id
_entity_poly.type
_entity_poly.pdbx_seq_one_letter_code
_entity_poly.pdbx_strand_id
1 'polypeptide(L)'
;MGISEDGFRQMYQELQTLLTKMLKSRGYVAYLSVEEAELLTECPKGHDIAGDDSCEGYIGYPKSPLVRVISVLLARIMFSGTCPMTDLPDFPVFKEIYGHDERLNTIHWIRDQLAGALTLWDVWEDGRKMYMLSSVLRRLRRRGLLDLLKLRRTVGSTDLLPIPRERLLKTCEQLNDPRSKLTVCARALDKHAVRDSTKFWGETGGTEESKNARALEKVNFLLDNATWINIHQLPGAIPTIEIRIPEGYGVRFDYKPLAFRGFLEPQQEEGWLTRYRH
;
A
#
# COMPACT_ATOMS: atom_id res chain seq x y z
N MET A 1 26.45 -17.50 -3.31
CA MET A 1 26.84 -16.43 -4.24
C MET A 1 26.18 -15.17 -3.75
N GLY A 2 26.98 -14.15 -3.39
CA GLY A 2 26.42 -12.85 -3.04
C GLY A 2 25.73 -12.27 -4.28
N ILE A 3 24.46 -11.93 -4.15
CA ILE A 3 23.72 -11.23 -5.20
C ILE A 3 24.37 -9.85 -5.36
N SER A 4 24.82 -9.47 -6.57
CA SER A 4 25.26 -8.09 -6.79
C SER A 4 24.03 -7.19 -6.78
N GLU A 5 24.10 -6.06 -6.06
CA GLU A 5 23.01 -5.07 -6.03
C GLU A 5 22.66 -4.59 -7.46
N ASP A 6 23.65 -4.55 -8.35
CA ASP A 6 23.49 -4.19 -9.75
C ASP A 6 22.60 -5.19 -10.51
N GLY A 7 22.79 -6.50 -10.30
CA GLY A 7 21.99 -7.53 -10.96
C GLY A 7 20.53 -7.49 -10.52
N PHE A 8 20.29 -7.26 -9.22
CA PHE A 8 18.94 -7.06 -8.70
C PHE A 8 18.28 -5.83 -9.33
N ARG A 9 18.99 -4.71 -9.40
CA ARG A 9 18.48 -3.45 -9.96
C ARG A 9 18.11 -3.62 -11.43
N GLN A 10 18.96 -4.27 -12.23
CA GLN A 10 18.70 -4.53 -13.65
C GLN A 10 17.42 -5.35 -13.86
N MET A 11 17.27 -6.46 -13.12
CA MET A 11 16.07 -7.31 -13.20
C MET A 11 14.81 -6.55 -12.78
N TYR A 12 14.89 -5.78 -11.69
CA TYR A 12 13.78 -4.97 -11.22
C TYR A 12 13.32 -3.97 -12.30
N GLN A 13 14.26 -3.24 -12.92
CA GLN A 13 13.96 -2.27 -13.97
C GLN A 13 13.35 -2.94 -15.22
N GLU A 14 13.88 -4.12 -15.59
CA GLU A 14 13.35 -4.91 -16.69
C GLU A 14 11.91 -5.39 -16.40
N LEU A 15 11.68 -5.98 -15.22
CA LEU A 15 10.35 -6.40 -14.78
C LEU A 15 9.37 -5.24 -14.75
N GLN A 16 9.79 -4.07 -14.25
CA GLN A 16 8.95 -2.88 -14.24
C GLN A 16 8.56 -2.44 -15.66
N THR A 17 9.51 -2.47 -16.60
CA THR A 17 9.27 -2.14 -18.00
C THR A 17 8.27 -3.10 -18.64
N LEU A 18 8.50 -4.40 -18.49
CA LEU A 18 7.63 -5.45 -19.04
C LEU A 18 6.23 -5.41 -18.43
N LEU A 19 6.11 -5.32 -17.10
CA LEU A 19 4.84 -5.25 -16.41
C LEU A 19 4.07 -3.99 -16.77
N THR A 20 4.73 -2.83 -16.89
CA THR A 20 4.07 -1.59 -17.34
C THR A 20 3.50 -1.75 -18.75
N LYS A 21 4.27 -2.34 -19.67
CA LYS A 21 3.82 -2.65 -21.04
C LYS A 21 2.62 -3.61 -21.03
N MET A 22 2.66 -4.63 -20.19
CA MET A 22 1.57 -5.60 -20.04
C MET A 22 0.30 -4.96 -19.45
N LEU A 23 0.41 -4.14 -18.41
CA LEU A 23 -0.72 -3.46 -17.78
C LEU A 23 -1.42 -2.49 -18.74
N LYS A 24 -0.65 -1.83 -19.62
CA LYS A 24 -1.19 -0.98 -20.68
C LYS A 24 -1.84 -1.77 -21.82
N SER A 25 -1.64 -3.09 -21.88
CA SER A 25 -2.19 -3.97 -22.90
C SER A 25 -3.33 -4.83 -22.35
N ARG A 26 -4.55 -4.56 -22.81
CA ARG A 26 -5.79 -5.17 -22.29
C ARG A 26 -5.80 -6.69 -22.26
N GLY A 27 -5.08 -7.36 -23.17
CA GLY A 27 -5.04 -8.83 -23.26
C GLY A 27 -4.43 -9.51 -22.04
N TYR A 28 -3.50 -8.86 -21.35
CA TYR A 28 -2.78 -9.46 -20.22
C TYR A 28 -3.51 -9.33 -18.88
N VAL A 29 -4.34 -8.29 -18.74
CA VAL A 29 -5.03 -7.93 -17.50
C VAL A 29 -6.50 -7.62 -17.73
N ALA A 30 -7.18 -8.46 -18.51
CA ALA A 30 -8.60 -8.30 -18.83
C ALA A 30 -9.53 -8.26 -17.60
N TYR A 31 -9.06 -8.69 -16.42
CA TYR A 31 -9.77 -8.60 -15.16
C TYR A 31 -9.69 -7.22 -14.48
N LEU A 32 -8.87 -6.30 -14.99
CA LEU A 32 -8.75 -4.92 -14.52
C LEU A 32 -9.49 -3.95 -15.45
N SER A 33 -10.12 -2.93 -14.87
CA SER A 33 -10.65 -1.78 -15.62
C SER A 33 -9.50 -0.94 -16.20
N VAL A 34 -9.83 0.01 -17.10
CA VAL A 34 -8.82 0.94 -17.64
C VAL A 34 -8.25 1.78 -16.50
N GLU A 35 -9.14 2.30 -15.66
CA GLU A 35 -8.81 3.16 -14.52
C GLU A 35 -7.96 2.41 -13.49
N GLU A 36 -8.21 1.12 -13.28
CA GLU A 36 -7.38 0.27 -12.40
C GLU A 36 -5.97 0.07 -12.97
N ALA A 37 -5.86 -0.21 -14.28
CA ALA A 37 -4.55 -0.34 -14.93
C ALA A 37 -3.76 0.97 -14.95
N GLU A 38 -4.45 2.10 -15.14
CA GLU A 38 -3.89 3.44 -15.01
C GLU A 38 -3.41 3.70 -13.58
N LEU A 39 -4.21 3.38 -12.56
CA LEU A 39 -3.83 3.55 -11.16
C LEU A 39 -2.55 2.77 -10.81
N LEU A 40 -2.37 1.58 -11.38
CA LEU A 40 -1.16 0.78 -11.18
C LEU A 40 0.08 1.40 -11.84
N THR A 41 -0.09 2.15 -12.93
CA THR A 41 1.02 2.66 -13.76
C THR A 41 1.24 4.17 -13.66
N GLU A 42 0.37 4.88 -12.93
CA GLU A 42 0.44 6.32 -12.73
C GLU A 42 1.71 6.72 -11.99
N CYS A 43 2.49 7.62 -12.60
CA CYS A 43 3.64 8.25 -11.97
C CYS A 43 3.27 9.68 -11.55
N PRO A 44 3.60 10.11 -10.31
CA PRO A 44 3.43 11.50 -9.90
C PRO A 44 4.22 12.43 -10.82
N LYS A 45 3.63 13.56 -11.22
CA LYS A 45 4.32 14.58 -12.03
C LYS A 45 5.49 15.17 -11.23
N GLY A 46 6.67 15.24 -11.84
CA GLY A 46 7.89 15.81 -11.23
C GLY A 46 8.65 14.86 -10.30
N HIS A 47 8.26 13.59 -10.22
CA HIS A 47 9.03 12.55 -9.56
C HIS A 47 9.75 11.73 -10.63
N ASP A 48 11.08 11.81 -10.66
CA ASP A 48 11.87 10.95 -11.53
C ASP A 48 11.98 9.56 -10.89
N ILE A 49 11.29 8.57 -11.48
CA ILE A 49 11.38 7.17 -11.04
C ILE A 49 12.83 6.69 -11.09
N ALA A 50 13.67 7.27 -11.95
CA ALA A 50 15.07 6.91 -12.07
C ALA A 50 15.92 7.22 -10.83
N GLY A 51 15.43 8.04 -9.89
CA GLY A 51 16.16 8.44 -8.69
C GLY A 51 15.80 7.68 -7.40
N ASP A 52 14.64 7.03 -7.33
CA ASP A 52 14.26 6.20 -6.18
C ASP A 52 14.63 4.74 -6.46
N ASP A 53 15.93 4.45 -6.33
CA ASP A 53 16.53 3.12 -6.50
C ASP A 53 16.47 2.28 -5.23
N SER A 54 15.66 2.67 -4.23
CA SER A 54 15.56 1.93 -2.99
C SER A 54 14.97 0.54 -3.24
N CYS A 55 15.76 -0.50 -2.93
CA CYS A 55 15.31 -1.89 -2.93
C CYS A 55 14.19 -2.14 -1.90
N GLU A 56 13.85 -1.13 -1.10
CA GLU A 56 12.85 -1.08 -0.04
C GLU A 56 11.55 -0.40 -0.46
N GLY A 57 11.32 -0.19 -1.76
CA GLY A 57 10.09 0.44 -2.28
C GLY A 57 8.76 -0.25 -1.90
N TYR A 58 8.81 -1.39 -1.22
CA TYR A 58 7.67 -2.08 -0.63
C TYR A 58 7.42 -1.72 0.84
N ILE A 59 8.29 -0.99 1.55
CA ILE A 59 8.11 -0.61 2.96
C ILE A 59 7.02 0.47 3.09
N GLY A 60 6.25 0.41 4.17
CA GLY A 60 5.13 1.31 4.41
C GLY A 60 3.96 1.11 3.43
N TYR A 61 3.23 2.19 3.21
CA TYR A 61 2.13 2.30 2.26
C TYR A 61 2.67 2.40 0.83
N PRO A 62 2.09 1.65 -0.15
CA PRO A 62 2.58 1.61 -1.52
C PRO A 62 2.75 3.01 -2.14
N LYS A 63 3.96 3.27 -2.66
CA LYS A 63 4.26 4.49 -3.41
C LYS A 63 3.97 4.30 -4.89
N SER A 64 3.54 5.36 -5.55
CA SER A 64 3.31 5.37 -6.99
C SER A 64 4.63 5.36 -7.77
N PRO A 65 4.67 4.73 -8.97
CA PRO A 65 3.62 3.90 -9.52
C PRO A 65 3.54 2.54 -8.81
N LEU A 66 2.33 2.03 -8.54
CA LEU A 66 2.15 0.79 -7.76
C LEU A 66 2.78 -0.44 -8.44
N VAL A 67 2.90 -0.45 -9.77
CA VAL A 67 3.62 -1.50 -10.53
C VAL A 67 5.06 -1.64 -10.06
N ARG A 68 5.67 -0.58 -9.53
CA ARG A 68 7.02 -0.61 -8.96
C ARG A 68 7.10 -1.57 -7.77
N VAL A 69 6.14 -1.51 -6.86
CA VAL A 69 6.07 -2.40 -5.69
C VAL A 69 5.99 -3.86 -6.15
N ILE A 70 5.12 -4.14 -7.11
CA ILE A 70 4.97 -5.48 -7.70
C ILE A 70 6.31 -5.94 -8.32
N SER A 71 6.96 -5.07 -9.09
CA SER A 71 8.22 -5.37 -9.78
C SER A 71 9.35 -5.70 -8.81
N VAL A 72 9.52 -4.90 -7.75
CA VAL A 72 10.52 -5.15 -6.69
C VAL A 72 10.26 -6.49 -6.00
N LEU A 73 9.00 -6.82 -5.71
CA LEU A 73 8.66 -8.09 -5.06
C LEU A 73 8.92 -9.29 -5.98
N LEU A 74 8.56 -9.23 -7.27
CA LEU A 74 8.86 -10.31 -8.21
C LEU A 74 10.38 -10.47 -8.41
N ALA A 75 11.13 -9.36 -8.49
CA ALA A 75 12.59 -9.40 -8.56
C ALA A 75 13.19 -10.08 -7.33
N ARG A 76 12.71 -9.76 -6.13
CA ARG A 76 13.17 -10.39 -4.87
C ARG A 76 12.87 -11.88 -4.85
N ILE A 77 11.67 -12.26 -5.25
CA ILE A 77 11.29 -13.67 -5.36
C ILE A 77 12.21 -14.41 -6.32
N MET A 78 12.54 -13.82 -7.47
CA MET A 78 13.47 -14.43 -8.43
C MET A 78 14.88 -14.56 -7.85
N PHE A 79 15.41 -13.50 -7.24
CA PHE A 79 16.81 -13.45 -6.79
C PHE A 79 17.09 -14.23 -5.51
N SER A 80 16.23 -14.12 -4.50
CA SER A 80 16.46 -14.69 -3.17
C SER A 80 15.45 -15.78 -2.80
N GLY A 81 14.40 -15.98 -3.61
CA GLY A 81 13.31 -16.91 -3.26
C GLY A 81 12.41 -16.41 -2.13
N THR A 82 12.65 -15.20 -1.62
CA THR A 82 11.93 -14.64 -0.47
C THR A 82 10.95 -13.56 -0.92
N CYS A 83 9.80 -13.46 -0.25
CA CYS A 83 8.84 -12.38 -0.46
C CYS A 83 8.46 -11.77 0.89
N PRO A 84 8.79 -10.49 1.16
CA PRO A 84 8.45 -9.84 2.44
C PRO A 84 6.94 -9.85 2.79
N MET A 85 6.06 -10.16 1.83
CA MET A 85 4.62 -10.32 2.06
C MET A 85 4.27 -11.59 2.85
N THR A 86 5.20 -12.54 3.00
CA THR A 86 5.05 -13.71 3.89
C THR A 86 5.29 -13.36 5.36
N ASP A 87 6.02 -12.28 5.61
CA ASP A 87 6.55 -11.93 6.95
C ASP A 87 5.80 -10.74 7.56
N LEU A 88 4.63 -10.38 7.00
CA LEU A 88 3.83 -9.28 7.54
C LEU A 88 3.38 -9.61 8.97
N PRO A 89 3.43 -8.64 9.91
CA PRO A 89 3.03 -8.88 11.28
C PRO A 89 1.56 -9.29 11.37
N ASP A 90 1.26 -10.17 12.32
CA ASP A 90 -0.10 -10.59 12.62
C ASP A 90 -0.83 -9.50 13.43
N PHE A 91 -2.12 -9.35 13.16
CA PHE A 91 -3.00 -8.47 13.92
C PHE A 91 -4.22 -9.27 14.38
N PRO A 92 -4.11 -10.01 15.50
CA PRO A 92 -5.13 -10.96 15.95
C PRO A 92 -6.53 -10.34 16.05
N VAL A 93 -6.60 -9.06 16.45
CA VAL A 93 -7.86 -8.33 16.65
C VAL A 93 -8.64 -8.16 15.34
N PHE A 94 -7.96 -8.03 14.19
CA PHE A 94 -8.62 -7.79 12.90
C PHE A 94 -9.07 -9.07 12.18
N LYS A 95 -8.79 -10.27 12.73
CA LYS A 95 -9.25 -11.59 12.26
C LYS A 95 -9.26 -11.72 10.73
N GLU A 96 -8.09 -11.98 10.13
CA GLU A 96 -7.93 -12.09 8.67
C GLU A 96 -8.54 -13.35 8.02
N ILE A 97 -9.25 -14.17 8.80
CA ILE A 97 -9.90 -15.41 8.33
C ILE A 97 -8.87 -16.27 7.56
N TYR A 98 -9.20 -16.70 6.34
CA TYR A 98 -8.32 -17.46 5.43
C TYR A 98 -7.42 -16.56 4.57
N GLY A 99 -7.47 -15.23 4.73
CA GLY A 99 -6.70 -14.27 3.93
C GLY A 99 -5.20 -14.46 4.05
N HIS A 100 -4.71 -14.81 5.24
CA HIS A 100 -3.29 -15.10 5.47
C HIS A 100 -2.83 -16.33 4.67
N ASP A 101 -3.52 -17.47 4.82
CA ASP A 101 -3.14 -18.73 4.16
C ASP A 101 -3.25 -18.64 2.64
N GLU A 102 -4.29 -17.99 2.12
CA GLU A 102 -4.45 -17.77 0.67
C GLU A 102 -3.33 -16.92 0.07
N ARG A 103 -2.89 -15.88 0.80
CA ARG A 103 -1.74 -15.06 0.42
C ARG A 103 -0.47 -15.89 0.37
N LEU A 104 -0.18 -16.67 1.41
CA LEU A 104 1.00 -17.54 1.46
C LEU A 104 1.01 -18.56 0.31
N ASN A 105 -0.11 -19.24 0.09
CA ASN A 105 -0.26 -20.21 -1.01
C ASN A 105 -0.04 -19.57 -2.38
N THR A 106 -0.54 -18.35 -2.58
CA THR A 106 -0.33 -17.59 -3.82
C THR A 106 1.14 -17.22 -4.01
N ILE A 107 1.80 -16.71 -2.97
CA ILE A 107 3.22 -16.34 -3.02
C ILE A 107 4.13 -17.55 -3.26
N HIS A 108 3.88 -18.68 -2.58
CA HIS A 108 4.64 -19.91 -2.80
C HIS A 108 4.54 -20.40 -4.24
N TRP A 109 3.33 -20.37 -4.82
CA TRP A 109 3.16 -20.73 -6.23
C TRP A 109 3.96 -19.80 -7.16
N ILE A 110 3.93 -18.48 -6.93
CA ILE A 110 4.70 -17.51 -7.74
C ILE A 110 6.19 -17.81 -7.64
N ARG A 111 6.68 -18.06 -6.42
CA ARG A 111 8.09 -18.40 -6.19
C ARG A 111 8.49 -19.62 -7.00
N ASP A 112 7.69 -20.67 -6.99
CA ASP A 112 8.03 -21.90 -7.71
C ASP A 112 8.04 -21.68 -9.25
N GLN A 113 7.15 -20.82 -9.77
CA GLN A 113 7.18 -20.43 -11.19
C GLN A 113 8.41 -19.57 -11.55
N LEU A 114 8.74 -18.61 -10.70
CA LEU A 114 9.81 -17.64 -10.92
C LEU A 114 11.21 -18.25 -10.73
N ALA A 115 11.36 -19.20 -9.81
CA ALA A 115 12.62 -19.91 -9.59
C ALA A 115 13.08 -20.65 -10.85
N GLY A 116 12.16 -21.30 -11.57
CA GLY A 116 12.46 -21.91 -12.86
C GLY A 116 12.85 -20.89 -13.94
N ALA A 117 12.16 -19.74 -13.96
CA ALA A 117 12.38 -18.69 -14.95
C ALA A 117 13.75 -18.00 -14.82
N LEU A 118 14.25 -17.79 -13.59
CA LEU A 118 15.52 -17.09 -13.34
C LEU A 118 16.69 -17.73 -14.13
N THR A 119 16.74 -19.06 -14.19
CA THR A 119 17.84 -19.81 -14.83
C THR A 119 18.00 -19.55 -16.33
N LEU A 120 16.94 -19.09 -16.99
CA LEU A 120 16.89 -18.84 -18.43
C LEU A 120 16.51 -17.38 -18.74
N TRP A 121 16.39 -16.53 -17.72
CA TRP A 121 15.83 -15.19 -17.88
C TRP A 121 16.65 -14.34 -18.86
N ASP A 122 17.97 -14.35 -18.73
CA ASP A 122 18.86 -13.52 -19.55
C ASP A 122 18.92 -13.96 -21.02
N VAL A 123 18.58 -15.22 -21.32
CA VAL A 123 18.55 -15.74 -22.69
C VAL A 123 17.16 -15.64 -23.33
N TRP A 124 16.12 -15.31 -22.56
CA TRP A 124 14.78 -15.16 -23.09
C TRP A 124 14.58 -13.79 -23.74
N GLU A 125 13.99 -13.80 -24.94
CA GLU A 125 13.41 -12.61 -25.53
C GLU A 125 12.22 -12.09 -24.71
N ASP A 126 11.94 -10.79 -24.82
CA ASP A 126 10.82 -10.10 -24.16
C ASP A 126 9.50 -10.85 -24.32
N GLY A 127 9.21 -11.42 -25.50
CA GLY A 127 7.98 -12.16 -25.74
C GLY A 127 7.82 -13.37 -24.81
N ARG A 128 8.90 -14.11 -24.56
CA ARG A 128 8.90 -15.25 -23.64
C ARG A 128 8.80 -14.82 -22.19
N LYS A 129 9.49 -13.73 -21.80
CA LYS A 129 9.38 -13.12 -20.47
C LYS A 129 7.94 -12.65 -20.19
N MET A 130 7.33 -11.92 -21.13
CA MET A 130 5.94 -11.48 -21.04
C MET A 130 4.96 -12.65 -20.99
N TYR A 131 5.21 -13.75 -21.73
CA TYR A 131 4.38 -14.95 -21.64
C TYR A 131 4.44 -15.59 -20.23
N MET A 132 5.63 -15.72 -19.64
CA MET A 132 5.78 -16.19 -18.26
C MET A 132 5.03 -15.26 -17.30
N LEU A 133 5.33 -13.95 -17.35
CA LEU A 133 4.67 -12.95 -16.49
C LEU A 133 3.15 -12.95 -16.66
N SER A 134 2.64 -13.21 -17.87
CA SER A 134 1.19 -13.32 -18.11
C SER A 134 0.57 -14.47 -17.34
N SER A 135 1.32 -15.57 -17.17
CA SER A 135 0.87 -16.75 -16.43
C SER A 135 0.81 -16.44 -14.94
N VAL A 136 1.78 -15.67 -14.45
CA VAL A 136 1.79 -15.14 -13.08
C VAL A 136 0.62 -14.19 -12.84
N LEU A 137 0.41 -13.18 -13.70
CA LEU A 137 -0.69 -12.21 -13.57
C LEU A 137 -2.07 -12.88 -13.64
N ARG A 138 -2.27 -13.85 -14.54
CA ARG A 138 -3.53 -14.61 -14.65
C ARG A 138 -3.85 -15.42 -13.40
N ARG A 139 -2.82 -15.91 -12.68
CA ARG A 139 -2.98 -16.65 -11.43
C ARG A 139 -3.21 -15.72 -10.24
N LEU A 140 -2.50 -14.58 -10.21
CA LEU A 140 -2.69 -13.53 -9.20
C LEU A 140 -4.12 -12.97 -9.27
N ARG A 141 -4.62 -12.67 -10.47
CA ARG A 141 -5.85 -11.89 -10.70
C ARG A 141 -5.84 -10.62 -9.85
N ARG A 142 -7.01 -10.05 -9.57
CA ARG A 142 -7.13 -8.84 -8.73
C ARG A 142 -6.62 -9.10 -7.31
N ARG A 143 -7.10 -10.16 -6.64
CA ARG A 143 -6.77 -10.43 -5.23
C ARG A 143 -5.28 -10.62 -4.97
N GLY A 144 -4.59 -11.42 -5.79
CA GLY A 144 -3.15 -11.62 -5.63
C GLY A 144 -2.35 -10.34 -5.87
N LEU A 145 -2.78 -9.45 -6.78
CA LEU A 145 -2.13 -8.13 -6.94
C LEU A 145 -2.29 -7.30 -5.65
N LEU A 146 -3.47 -7.32 -5.03
CA LEU A 146 -3.72 -6.64 -3.77
C LEU A 146 -2.86 -7.20 -2.63
N ASP A 147 -2.65 -8.52 -2.61
CA ASP A 147 -1.77 -9.16 -1.63
C ASP A 147 -0.30 -8.72 -1.79
N LEU A 148 0.18 -8.60 -3.04
CA LEU A 148 1.50 -8.02 -3.33
C LEU A 148 1.57 -6.53 -2.98
N LEU A 149 0.45 -5.82 -3.01
CA LEU A 149 0.34 -4.43 -2.58
C LEU A 149 0.04 -4.27 -1.08
N LYS A 150 0.21 -5.34 -0.28
CA LYS A 150 0.05 -5.38 1.19
C LYS A 150 -1.38 -5.24 1.71
N LEU A 151 -2.40 -5.28 0.85
CA LEU A 151 -3.78 -5.22 1.34
C LEU A 151 -4.12 -6.52 2.07
N ARG A 152 -4.52 -6.36 3.32
CA ARG A 152 -5.01 -7.41 4.21
C ARG A 152 -6.49 -7.64 3.92
N ARG A 153 -6.98 -8.82 4.31
CA ARG A 153 -8.36 -9.23 4.05
C ARG A 153 -9.04 -9.65 5.33
N THR A 154 -10.15 -8.99 5.65
CA THR A 154 -11.00 -9.26 6.81
C THR A 154 -12.45 -9.34 6.35
N VAL A 155 -13.38 -9.61 7.28
CA VAL A 155 -14.81 -9.49 6.98
C VAL A 155 -15.11 -8.06 6.51
N GLY A 156 -15.83 -7.93 5.39
CA GLY A 156 -16.20 -6.65 4.79
C GLY A 156 -15.12 -6.01 3.91
N SER A 157 -13.95 -6.63 3.73
CA SER A 157 -12.95 -6.17 2.77
C SER A 157 -13.51 -6.18 1.34
N THR A 158 -13.05 -5.22 0.56
CA THR A 158 -13.35 -5.05 -0.86
C THR A 158 -12.07 -5.18 -1.67
N ASP A 159 -12.16 -5.73 -2.87
CA ASP A 159 -11.03 -5.83 -3.79
C ASP A 159 -10.90 -4.54 -4.61
N LEU A 160 -10.55 -3.45 -3.94
CA LEU A 160 -10.22 -2.17 -4.56
C LEU A 160 -8.69 -1.97 -4.51
N LEU A 161 -8.11 -1.34 -5.53
CA LEU A 161 -6.68 -1.02 -5.55
C LEU A 161 -6.36 0.10 -4.55
N PRO A 162 -5.18 0.11 -3.91
CA PRO A 162 -4.78 1.22 -3.05
C PRO A 162 -4.69 2.52 -3.85
N ILE A 163 -5.15 3.61 -3.25
CA ILE A 163 -5.06 4.93 -3.88
C ILE A 163 -3.62 5.45 -3.73
N PRO A 164 -3.02 6.04 -4.78
CA PRO A 164 -1.74 6.72 -4.73
C PRO A 164 -1.55 7.62 -3.50
N ARG A 165 -0.39 7.49 -2.84
CA ARG A 165 -0.05 8.22 -1.61
C ARG A 165 -0.27 9.73 -1.75
N GLU A 166 0.16 10.31 -2.85
CA GLU A 166 0.03 11.75 -3.10
C GLU A 166 -1.43 12.22 -3.13
N ARG A 167 -2.35 11.37 -3.60
CA ARG A 167 -3.79 11.66 -3.60
C ARG A 167 -4.36 11.63 -2.19
N LEU A 168 -3.90 10.69 -1.34
CA LEU A 168 -4.26 10.65 0.08
C LEU A 168 -3.80 11.92 0.79
N LEU A 169 -2.53 12.30 0.64
CA LEU A 169 -1.95 13.49 1.27
C LEU A 169 -2.69 14.77 0.86
N LYS A 170 -3.06 14.91 -0.42
CA LYS A 170 -3.84 16.04 -0.90
C LYS A 170 -5.20 16.18 -0.20
N THR A 171 -5.82 15.08 0.22
CA THR A 171 -7.08 15.16 1.00
C THR A 171 -6.85 15.62 2.43
N CYS A 172 -5.69 15.35 3.01
CA CYS A 172 -5.31 15.83 4.34
C CYS A 172 -5.15 17.36 4.37
N GLU A 173 -4.76 17.96 3.24
CA GLU A 173 -4.51 19.39 3.08
C GLU A 173 -5.78 20.21 2.81
N GLN A 174 -6.94 19.57 2.66
CA GLN A 174 -8.21 20.28 2.50
C GLN A 174 -8.53 21.13 3.73
N LEU A 175 -9.04 22.35 3.50
CA LEU A 175 -9.43 23.25 4.59
C LEU A 175 -10.60 22.65 5.38
N ASN A 176 -10.52 22.77 6.70
CA ASN A 176 -11.60 22.34 7.58
C ASN A 176 -12.80 23.30 7.55
N ASP A 177 -12.54 24.59 7.42
CA ASP A 177 -13.54 25.65 7.28
C ASP A 177 -13.02 26.66 6.25
N PRO A 178 -13.84 27.13 5.29
CA PRO A 178 -13.41 28.10 4.28
C PRO A 178 -12.86 29.42 4.85
N ARG A 179 -13.14 29.74 6.13
CA ARG A 179 -12.71 30.98 6.81
C ARG A 179 -11.41 30.83 7.59
N SER A 180 -10.85 29.63 7.67
CA SER A 180 -9.63 29.30 8.42
C SER A 180 -8.62 28.64 7.49
N LYS A 181 -7.32 28.74 7.81
CA LYS A 181 -6.28 27.99 7.10
C LYS A 181 -6.04 26.61 7.71
N LEU A 182 -6.73 26.26 8.80
CA LEU A 182 -6.60 24.97 9.46
C LEU A 182 -7.17 23.86 8.56
N THR A 183 -6.39 22.81 8.34
CA THR A 183 -6.82 21.67 7.52
C THR A 183 -7.69 20.69 8.30
N VAL A 184 -8.44 19.86 7.58
CA VAL A 184 -9.21 18.74 8.15
C VAL A 184 -8.32 17.79 8.94
N CYS A 185 -7.10 17.55 8.45
CA CYS A 185 -6.11 16.71 9.10
C CYS A 185 -5.59 17.34 10.40
N ALA A 186 -5.25 18.63 10.38
CA ALA A 186 -4.79 19.35 11.56
C ALA A 186 -5.84 19.38 12.68
N ARG A 187 -7.10 19.66 12.33
CA ARG A 187 -8.20 19.61 13.29
C ARG A 187 -8.38 18.21 13.88
N ALA A 188 -8.25 17.16 13.07
CA ALA A 188 -8.35 15.80 13.54
C ALA A 188 -7.19 15.47 14.50
N LEU A 189 -5.95 15.85 14.16
CA LEU A 189 -4.79 15.58 15.01
C LEU A 189 -4.94 16.26 16.37
N ASP A 190 -5.31 17.55 16.39
CA ASP A 190 -5.53 18.30 17.64
C ASP A 190 -6.56 17.60 18.54
N LYS A 191 -7.64 17.03 17.97
CA LYS A 191 -8.66 16.31 18.74
C LYS A 191 -8.12 15.03 19.38
N HIS A 192 -7.21 14.33 18.71
CA HIS A 192 -6.56 13.13 19.23
C HIS A 192 -5.52 13.51 20.29
N ALA A 193 -4.67 14.51 20.03
CA ALA A 193 -3.67 15.00 20.96
C ALA A 193 -4.25 15.46 22.31
N VAL A 194 -5.43 16.11 22.32
CA VAL A 194 -6.13 16.49 23.58
C VAL A 194 -6.51 15.26 24.44
N ARG A 195 -6.73 14.10 23.81
CA ARG A 195 -7.28 12.90 24.46
C ARG A 195 -6.22 11.86 24.78
N ASP A 196 -4.98 12.13 24.40
CA ASP A 196 -3.90 11.15 24.40
C ASP A 196 -2.94 11.38 25.56
N SER A 197 -3.01 10.51 26.56
CA SER A 197 -2.10 10.54 27.71
C SER A 197 -0.67 10.10 27.35
N THR A 198 -0.50 9.36 26.25
CA THR A 198 0.78 8.77 25.81
C THR A 198 1.64 9.75 25.01
N LYS A 199 1.04 10.86 24.56
CA LYS A 199 1.64 11.87 23.66
C LYS A 199 2.06 11.33 22.29
N PHE A 200 1.59 10.15 21.88
CA PHE A 200 1.81 9.63 20.53
C PHE A 200 1.34 10.60 19.43
N TRP A 201 0.18 11.23 19.62
CA TRP A 201 -0.39 12.20 18.68
C TRP A 201 0.27 13.57 18.75
N GLY A 202 1.16 13.79 19.72
CA GLY A 202 1.91 15.02 19.92
C GLY A 202 1.17 16.05 20.78
N GLU A 203 1.66 17.29 20.76
CA GLU A 203 1.16 18.37 21.61
C GLU A 203 0.12 19.24 20.91
N THR A 204 -0.76 19.86 21.69
CA THR A 204 -1.75 20.83 21.19
C THR A 204 -1.20 22.26 21.25
N GLY A 205 -1.57 23.11 20.29
CA GLY A 205 -1.19 24.54 20.28
C GLY A 205 -0.48 24.98 19.01
N GLY A 206 0.04 26.21 18.99
CA GLY A 206 0.72 26.81 17.83
C GLY A 206 -0.22 27.44 16.79
N THR A 207 0.37 28.04 15.76
CA THR A 207 -0.34 28.65 14.62
C THR A 207 -1.01 27.59 13.75
N GLU A 208 -2.01 27.98 12.94
CA GLU A 208 -2.66 27.06 11.99
C GLU A 208 -1.65 26.42 11.04
N GLU A 209 -0.66 27.18 10.57
CA GLU A 209 0.41 26.68 9.72
C GLU A 209 1.24 25.59 10.42
N SER A 210 1.61 25.80 11.69
CA SER A 210 2.36 24.80 12.47
C SER A 210 1.54 23.54 12.78
N LYS A 211 0.22 23.67 12.95
CA LYS A 211 -0.68 22.52 13.15
C LYS A 211 -0.82 21.71 11.87
N ASN A 212 -0.97 22.37 10.73
CA ASN A 212 -1.04 21.73 9.43
C ASN A 212 0.22 20.94 9.11
N ALA A 213 1.40 21.53 9.33
CA ALA A 213 2.69 20.86 9.11
C ALA A 213 2.83 19.59 9.95
N ARG A 214 2.56 19.68 11.27
CA ARG A 214 2.64 18.53 12.18
C ARG A 214 1.64 17.42 11.84
N ALA A 215 0.44 17.79 11.41
CA ALA A 215 -0.57 16.82 10.99
C ALA A 215 -0.18 16.09 9.72
N LEU A 216 0.39 16.80 8.74
CA LEU A 216 0.91 16.19 7.53
C LEU A 216 2.12 15.29 7.81
N GLU A 217 3.03 15.72 8.69
CA GLU A 217 4.16 14.92 9.17
C GLU A 217 3.67 13.63 9.86
N LYS A 218 2.67 13.72 10.74
CA LYS A 218 2.08 12.54 11.39
C LYS A 218 1.45 11.57 10.39
N VAL A 219 0.73 12.06 9.38
CA VAL A 219 0.20 11.19 8.31
C VAL A 219 1.34 10.54 7.53
N ASN A 220 2.38 11.30 7.14
CA ASN A 220 3.53 10.71 6.46
C ASN A 220 4.20 9.62 7.29
N PHE A 221 4.43 9.87 8.59
CA PHE A 221 4.94 8.86 9.52
C PHE A 221 4.08 7.58 9.53
N LEU A 222 2.76 7.70 9.63
CA LEU A 222 1.85 6.54 9.60
C LEU A 222 1.92 5.78 8.26
N LEU A 223 2.01 6.51 7.15
CA LEU A 223 2.12 5.91 5.83
C LEU A 223 3.49 5.24 5.61
N ASP A 224 4.58 5.82 6.10
CA ASP A 224 5.93 5.24 5.98
C ASP A 224 6.10 3.98 6.84
N ASN A 225 5.41 3.89 7.96
CA ASN A 225 5.47 2.77 8.89
C ASN A 225 4.27 1.81 8.77
N ALA A 226 3.47 1.92 7.70
CA ALA A 226 2.28 1.09 7.53
C ALA A 226 2.64 -0.39 7.35
N THR A 227 2.04 -1.23 8.20
CA THR A 227 2.18 -2.70 8.17
C THR A 227 0.84 -3.42 7.98
N TRP A 228 -0.26 -2.69 8.11
CA TRP A 228 -1.60 -3.19 7.87
C TRP A 228 -2.38 -2.17 7.04
N ILE A 229 -2.89 -2.62 5.90
CA ILE A 229 -3.68 -1.80 4.97
C ILE A 229 -4.91 -2.62 4.62
N ASN A 230 -6.09 -2.03 4.66
CA ASN A 230 -7.31 -2.68 4.22
C ASN A 230 -8.24 -1.66 3.57
N ILE A 231 -9.03 -2.12 2.59
CA ILE A 231 -10.12 -1.35 2.04
C ILE A 231 -11.39 -2.15 2.28
N HIS A 232 -12.27 -1.62 3.12
CA HIS A 232 -13.44 -2.34 3.59
C HIS A 232 -14.70 -1.48 3.51
N GLN A 233 -15.84 -2.12 3.39
CA GLN A 233 -17.12 -1.44 3.24
C GLN A 233 -18.17 -2.10 4.14
N LEU A 234 -18.77 -1.31 5.03
CA LEU A 234 -19.97 -1.73 5.75
C LEU A 234 -21.20 -1.65 4.83
N PRO A 235 -22.23 -2.47 5.04
CA PRO A 235 -23.47 -2.40 4.24
C PRO A 235 -24.03 -0.97 4.21
N GLY A 236 -24.23 -0.43 3.00
CA GLY A 236 -24.74 0.94 2.80
C GLY A 236 -23.74 2.08 3.06
N ALA A 237 -22.49 1.78 3.44
CA ALA A 237 -21.45 2.78 3.66
C ALA A 237 -20.55 2.97 2.44
N ILE A 238 -19.76 4.04 2.45
CA ILE A 238 -18.69 4.27 1.47
C ILE A 238 -17.49 3.35 1.82
N PRO A 239 -16.83 2.71 0.84
CA PRO A 239 -15.61 1.96 1.12
C PRO A 239 -14.57 2.87 1.79
N THR A 240 -13.94 2.36 2.86
CA THR A 240 -12.97 3.08 3.68
C THR A 240 -11.60 2.42 3.50
N ILE A 241 -10.59 3.24 3.21
CA ILE A 241 -9.18 2.85 3.27
C ILE A 241 -8.73 3.03 4.70
N GLU A 242 -8.21 1.98 5.31
CA GLU A 242 -7.68 1.99 6.66
C GLU A 242 -6.21 1.54 6.64
N ILE A 243 -5.35 2.34 7.27
CA ILE A 243 -3.91 2.17 7.25
C ILE A 243 -3.41 2.26 8.69
N ARG A 244 -2.66 1.25 9.14
CA ARG A 244 -2.15 1.15 10.50
C ARG A 244 -0.68 0.75 10.57
N ILE A 245 -0.03 1.25 11.61
CA ILE A 245 1.32 0.85 12.03
C ILE A 245 1.23 -0.33 13.03
N PRO A 246 2.35 -1.00 13.40
CA PRO A 246 2.34 -2.16 14.29
C PRO A 246 1.63 -1.93 15.63
N GLU A 247 1.77 -0.75 16.21
CA GLU A 247 1.17 -0.35 17.48
C GLU A 247 -0.36 -0.15 17.38
N GLY A 248 -0.93 -0.26 16.18
CA GLY A 248 -2.36 -0.14 15.92
C GLY A 248 -2.85 1.27 15.64
N TYR A 249 -2.04 2.31 15.89
CA TYR A 249 -2.37 3.67 15.46
C TYR A 249 -2.49 3.75 13.94
N GLY A 250 -3.31 4.67 13.44
CA GLY A 250 -3.56 4.72 12.01
C GLY A 250 -4.27 5.95 11.50
N VAL A 251 -4.64 5.87 10.23
CA VAL A 251 -5.38 6.88 9.49
C VAL A 251 -6.39 6.19 8.57
N ARG A 252 -7.51 6.86 8.34
CA ARG A 252 -8.52 6.39 7.39
C ARG A 252 -9.00 7.46 6.42
N PHE A 253 -9.40 6.99 5.25
CA PHE A 253 -9.91 7.79 4.14
C PHE A 253 -11.17 7.14 3.57
N ASP A 254 -12.11 7.94 3.08
CA ASP A 254 -13.11 7.44 2.14
C ASP A 254 -12.43 7.11 0.82
N TYR A 255 -12.86 6.04 0.16
CA TYR A 255 -12.32 5.65 -1.14
C TYR A 255 -12.86 6.51 -2.27
N LYS A 256 -14.18 6.75 -2.30
CA LYS A 256 -14.85 7.51 -3.35
C LYS A 256 -16.16 8.16 -2.85
N PRO A 257 -16.29 9.51 -2.88
CA PRO A 257 -15.24 10.47 -3.19
C PRO A 257 -14.09 10.37 -2.18
N LEU A 258 -12.85 10.52 -2.67
CA LEU A 258 -11.66 10.41 -1.83
C LEU A 258 -11.64 11.55 -0.82
N ALA A 259 -11.63 11.23 0.47
CA ALA A 259 -11.63 12.23 1.54
C ALA A 259 -10.92 11.72 2.80
N PHE A 260 -10.15 12.58 3.46
CA PHE A 260 -9.59 12.28 4.77
C PHE A 260 -10.71 12.16 5.79
N ARG A 261 -10.76 11.05 6.54
CA ARG A 261 -11.80 10.80 7.55
C ARG A 261 -11.32 11.00 8.97
N GLY A 262 -10.06 10.73 9.25
CA GLY A 262 -9.49 10.94 10.58
C GLY A 262 -8.39 9.96 10.94
N PHE A 263 -7.82 10.17 12.12
CA PHE A 263 -6.87 9.27 12.74
C PHE A 263 -7.60 8.12 13.46
N LEU A 264 -6.84 7.07 13.75
CA LEU A 264 -7.32 5.85 14.39
C LEU A 264 -6.45 5.51 15.59
N GLU A 265 -7.11 5.26 16.70
CA GLU A 265 -6.49 4.70 17.88
C GLU A 265 -6.23 3.19 17.72
N PRO A 266 -5.31 2.61 18.51
CA PRO A 266 -5.11 1.17 18.58
C PRO A 266 -6.43 0.46 18.85
N GLN A 267 -6.68 -0.61 18.11
CA GLN A 267 -7.91 -1.37 18.28
C GLN A 267 -7.88 -2.07 19.64
N GLN A 268 -8.93 -1.85 20.43
CA GLN A 268 -9.15 -2.51 21.71
C GLN A 268 -10.46 -3.29 21.62
N GLU A 269 -10.46 -4.55 22.06
CA GLU A 269 -11.63 -5.44 21.99
C GLU A 269 -12.86 -4.83 22.68
N GLU A 270 -12.64 -4.06 23.74
CA GLU A 270 -13.67 -3.31 24.46
C GLU A 270 -13.42 -1.79 24.51
N GLY A 271 -12.67 -1.24 23.54
CA GLY A 271 -12.34 0.21 23.54
C GLY A 271 -13.56 1.13 23.52
N TRP A 272 -14.72 0.64 23.07
CA TRP A 272 -15.98 1.35 23.15
C TRP A 272 -16.40 1.70 24.60
N LEU A 273 -16.01 0.90 25.60
CA LEU A 273 -16.27 1.17 27.03
C LEU A 273 -15.57 2.45 27.50
N THR A 274 -14.36 2.72 26.99
CA THR A 274 -13.55 3.89 27.36
C THR A 274 -13.61 5.01 26.32
N ARG A 275 -14.43 4.83 25.27
CA ARG A 275 -14.44 5.68 24.06
C ARG A 275 -13.07 5.77 23.37
N TYR A 276 -12.30 4.68 23.44
CA TYR A 276 -10.94 4.56 22.91
C TYR A 276 -10.02 5.67 23.46
N ARG A 277 -10.21 6.02 24.73
CA ARG A 277 -9.29 6.92 25.45
C ARG A 277 -8.13 6.12 25.99
N HIS A 278 -6.95 6.74 25.94
CA HIS A 278 -5.70 6.21 26.46
C HIS A 278 -5.08 7.28 27.34
#